data_AF-A0A4D6M4K9-F1
#
_entry.id   AF-A0A4D6M4K9-F1
#
_cell.length_a   1.000
_cell.length_b   1.000
_cell.length_c   1.000
_cell.angle_alpha   90.00
_cell.angle_beta   90.00
_cell.angle_gamma   90.00
#
_symmetry.space_group_name_H-M   'P 1'
#
loop_
_entity.id
_entity.type
_entity.pdbx_description
1 polymer ?
#
loop_
_entity_poly.entity_id
_entity_poly.type
_entity_poly.pdbx_seq_one_letter_code
_entity_poly.pdbx_strand_id
1 'polypeptide(L)'
;MTESGGGNRRGEPLLEMQEEELAKAPWRLNVEEFRLPNQTHDHHHHRFFSFGGLLRKPRKQRKVAEYYKQQESLLEGFTEMETMTETGGFPGALTEDEMKQLAKSERMAMHVSNICNVVLFAAKVYASIASRSLAVIASTMDSLLDLLSGFILWFTAHAMKKPNQYHYPIGKKRMQPVGIVVFASVMATLGLQILIESARQLISKSKPDMDPTKLHWMIGIMVGVTIVKFILTVYCRRFKNEIVRAYAQDHFFDVITNSVGLAAAVLAVKFYWWIDPTGAIIIALYTINTWAKTVIENVGSLIGRTAPPDFLAKLTYLIWNHHKQIKHIDTVKAYTLGADYFVEVDIVLPEDMVLHEAHNIGETLQEKLEQLPEVERAFVHIDFEFTHKPEHKATVTIREDLPLIFIKDLNYDIYRDDITFMDPMNTFTGIDNYKLIFWALRFHGKILFHEIALDVYRVWQPSENVILVRWNLRGVPRVPWEAKGEFQGTSRYKLDRNGKIYEHKVDNLAFNFPQNIKPVSVLDLVRASPASPNPTYLWGPVDSYSSWIAFYKAVRETLDQEGSLLLQDGLATCS
;
A
#
# COMPACT_ATOMS: atom_id res chain seq x y z
N MET A 1 -21.51 19.71 -75.28
CA MET A 1 -21.20 18.33 -74.85
C MET A 1 -20.29 18.42 -73.62
N THR A 2 -20.49 17.51 -72.65
CA THR A 2 -19.84 17.31 -71.31
C THR A 2 -20.18 18.35 -70.22
N GLU A 3 -21.03 18.05 -69.22
CA GLU A 3 -20.89 17.26 -67.95
C GLU A 3 -20.10 18.04 -66.85
N SER A 4 -20.63 18.41 -65.67
CA SER A 4 -21.20 17.72 -64.48
C SER A 4 -20.29 18.00 -63.26
N GLY A 5 -20.87 18.30 -62.08
CA GLY A 5 -20.11 18.47 -60.84
C GLY A 5 -20.96 18.87 -59.62
N GLY A 6 -21.82 17.97 -59.14
CA GLY A 6 -22.50 18.07 -57.83
C GLY A 6 -21.85 17.12 -56.82
N GLY A 7 -21.22 17.66 -55.77
CA GLY A 7 -20.60 16.90 -54.68
C GLY A 7 -21.54 16.74 -53.49
N ASN A 8 -21.84 15.48 -53.14
CA ASN A 8 -22.77 15.04 -52.10
C ASN A 8 -22.04 14.85 -50.75
N ARG A 9 -22.60 15.37 -49.64
CA ARG A 9 -22.16 15.06 -48.27
C ARG A 9 -22.65 13.65 -47.89
N ARG A 10 -21.73 12.69 -47.75
CA ARG A 10 -22.00 11.38 -47.13
C ARG A 10 -20.85 11.08 -46.16
N GLY A 11 -21.06 11.34 -44.87
CA GLY A 11 -20.04 11.12 -43.85
C GLY A 11 -20.53 10.92 -42.41
N GLU A 12 -21.84 10.89 -42.14
CA GLU A 12 -22.40 10.77 -40.78
C GLU A 12 -23.43 9.64 -40.48
N PRO A 13 -23.80 8.68 -41.37
CA PRO A 13 -24.79 7.67 -40.96
C PRO A 13 -24.25 6.55 -40.04
N LEU A 14 -22.93 6.32 -40.02
CA LEU A 14 -22.34 5.13 -39.36
C LEU A 14 -22.15 5.29 -37.85
N LEU A 15 -21.97 6.50 -37.34
CA LEU A 15 -21.86 6.77 -35.89
C LEU A 15 -23.25 6.85 -35.23
N GLU A 16 -24.22 7.51 -35.88
CA GLU A 16 -25.61 7.54 -35.39
C GLU A 16 -26.25 6.14 -35.36
N MET A 17 -26.00 5.30 -36.37
CA MET A 17 -26.47 3.91 -36.35
C MET A 17 -25.83 3.07 -35.24
N GLN A 18 -24.60 3.39 -34.82
CA GLN A 18 -23.91 2.68 -33.76
C GLN A 18 -24.41 3.10 -32.38
N GLU A 19 -24.75 4.38 -32.19
CA GLU A 19 -25.43 4.88 -30.99
C GLU A 19 -26.88 4.37 -30.88
N GLU A 20 -27.63 4.27 -31.99
CA GLU A 20 -28.98 3.70 -32.01
C GLU A 20 -29.02 2.19 -31.74
N GLU A 21 -28.05 1.42 -32.23
CA GLU A 21 -27.90 0.00 -31.90
C GLU A 21 -27.45 -0.20 -30.44
N LEU A 22 -26.55 0.65 -29.92
CA LEU A 22 -26.15 0.64 -28.51
C LEU A 22 -27.32 1.02 -27.57
N ALA A 23 -28.22 1.91 -28.02
CA ALA A 23 -29.41 2.30 -27.28
C ALA A 23 -30.47 1.19 -27.19
N LYS A 24 -30.41 0.16 -28.05
CA LYS A 24 -31.30 -1.01 -28.02
C LYS A 24 -30.73 -2.19 -27.24
N ALA A 25 -29.44 -2.18 -26.91
CA ALA A 25 -28.85 -3.22 -26.08
C ALA A 25 -29.40 -3.13 -24.65
N PRO A 26 -29.66 -4.27 -23.97
CA PRO A 26 -30.03 -4.24 -22.56
C PRO A 26 -28.92 -3.56 -21.76
N TRP A 27 -29.28 -2.55 -20.96
CA TRP A 27 -28.33 -1.84 -20.08
C TRP A 27 -27.69 -2.77 -19.03
N ARG A 28 -28.34 -3.90 -18.74
CA ARG A 28 -27.82 -4.97 -17.88
C ARG A 28 -26.93 -5.92 -18.67
N LEU A 29 -25.80 -6.28 -18.09
CA LEU A 29 -24.91 -7.34 -18.57
C LEU A 29 -25.53 -8.70 -18.27
N ASN A 30 -25.90 -9.46 -19.31
CA ASN A 30 -26.40 -10.83 -19.18
C ASN A 30 -25.24 -11.84 -19.32
N VAL A 31 -25.05 -12.65 -18.29
CA VAL A 31 -23.97 -13.64 -18.22
C VAL A 31 -24.33 -14.93 -18.97
N GLU A 32 -25.62 -15.23 -19.14
CA GLU A 32 -26.11 -16.45 -19.80
C GLU A 32 -25.75 -16.53 -21.29
N GLU A 33 -25.48 -15.37 -21.92
CA GLU A 33 -25.00 -15.30 -23.31
C GLU A 33 -23.54 -15.78 -23.46
N PHE A 34 -22.77 -15.76 -22.37
CA PHE A 34 -21.38 -16.21 -22.36
C PHE A 34 -21.28 -17.70 -22.04
N ARG A 35 -21.34 -18.54 -23.08
CA ARG A 35 -20.99 -19.97 -22.95
C ARG A 35 -19.50 -20.18 -23.13
N LEU A 36 -18.84 -20.71 -22.11
CA LEU A 36 -17.48 -21.22 -22.22
C LEU A 36 -17.44 -22.33 -23.30
N PRO A 37 -16.39 -22.40 -24.14
CA PRO A 37 -16.25 -23.48 -25.10
C PRO A 37 -16.28 -24.81 -24.36
N ASN A 38 -17.22 -25.69 -24.72
CA ASN A 38 -17.28 -27.03 -24.16
C ASN A 38 -15.91 -27.70 -24.34
N GLN A 39 -15.25 -28.08 -23.25
CA GLN A 39 -14.12 -29.00 -23.34
C GLN A 39 -14.68 -30.32 -23.86
N THR A 40 -14.55 -30.55 -25.16
CA THR A 40 -14.64 -31.90 -25.69
C THR A 40 -13.53 -32.70 -25.01
N HIS A 41 -13.92 -33.50 -24.01
CA HIS A 41 -13.16 -34.66 -23.56
C HIS A 41 -13.10 -35.65 -24.73
N ASP A 42 -12.31 -35.33 -25.75
CA ASP A 42 -11.91 -36.29 -26.78
C ASP A 42 -10.93 -37.28 -26.13
N HIS A 43 -11.50 -38.24 -25.39
CA HIS A 43 -10.87 -39.52 -25.08
C HIS A 43 -10.81 -40.39 -26.33
N HIS A 44 -10.32 -39.87 -27.45
CA HIS A 44 -9.88 -40.70 -28.57
C HIS A 44 -8.39 -40.97 -28.45
N HIS A 45 -8.10 -42.11 -27.82
CA HIS A 45 -6.81 -42.79 -27.88
C HIS A 45 -6.38 -43.02 -29.34
N HIS A 46 -5.67 -42.08 -29.95
CA HIS A 46 -4.78 -42.39 -31.07
C HIS A 46 -3.35 -42.52 -30.54
N ARG A 47 -2.98 -43.78 -30.27
CA ARG A 47 -1.59 -44.21 -30.12
C ARG A 47 -0.86 -43.95 -31.46
N PHE A 48 -0.16 -42.83 -31.56
CA PHE A 48 1.01 -42.73 -32.42
C PHE A 48 2.14 -42.11 -31.59
N PHE A 49 3.03 -42.99 -31.11
CA PHE A 49 4.26 -42.62 -30.44
C PHE A 49 5.19 -41.94 -31.46
N SER A 50 5.31 -40.62 -31.39
CA SER A 50 6.45 -39.88 -31.92
C SER A 50 7.30 -39.38 -30.75
N PHE A 51 8.42 -40.05 -30.55
CA PHE A 51 9.44 -39.72 -29.55
C PHE A 51 10.22 -38.47 -29.99
N GLY A 52 9.73 -37.28 -29.65
CA GLY A 52 10.45 -36.03 -29.96
C GLY A 52 10.02 -34.75 -29.25
N GLY A 53 9.01 -34.75 -28.38
CA GLY A 53 8.45 -33.49 -27.85
C GLY A 53 7.81 -33.54 -26.46
N LEU A 54 8.22 -34.46 -25.58
CA LEU A 54 7.42 -34.78 -24.39
C LEU A 54 7.61 -33.87 -23.16
N LEU A 55 8.55 -32.92 -23.16
CA LEU A 55 8.82 -32.11 -21.95
C LEU A 55 8.19 -30.70 -21.96
N ARG A 56 7.65 -30.22 -23.09
CA ARG A 56 7.17 -28.83 -23.22
C ARG A 56 5.65 -28.65 -23.28
N LYS A 57 4.90 -29.69 -23.66
CA LYS A 57 3.42 -29.65 -23.80
C LYS A 57 2.59 -29.72 -22.49
N PRO A 58 2.96 -30.46 -21.43
CA PRO A 58 2.06 -30.61 -20.26
C PRO A 58 1.90 -29.30 -19.47
N ARG A 59 2.95 -28.46 -19.47
CA ARG A 59 2.95 -27.18 -18.76
C ARG A 59 2.05 -26.13 -19.43
N LYS A 60 1.91 -26.19 -20.77
CA LYS A 60 1.02 -25.29 -21.53
C LYS A 60 -0.45 -25.69 -21.35
N GLN A 61 -0.75 -26.98 -21.40
CA GLN A 61 -2.11 -27.50 -21.15
C GLN A 61 -2.58 -27.19 -19.72
N ARG A 62 -1.70 -27.33 -18.73
CA ARG A 62 -2.01 -26.96 -17.33
C ARG A 62 -2.35 -25.48 -17.18
N LYS A 63 -1.58 -24.58 -17.80
CA LYS A 63 -1.87 -23.13 -17.78
C LYS A 63 -3.21 -22.78 -18.43
N VAL A 64 -3.56 -23.46 -19.53
CA VAL A 64 -4.85 -23.27 -20.21
C VAL A 64 -5.99 -23.78 -19.34
N ALA A 65 -5.84 -24.94 -18.70
CA ALA A 65 -6.84 -25.46 -17.76
C ALA A 65 -7.01 -24.56 -16.53
N GLU A 66 -5.90 -24.03 -15.98
CA GLU A 66 -5.94 -23.04 -14.88
C GLU A 66 -6.67 -21.76 -15.31
N TYR A 67 -6.44 -21.29 -16.54
CA TYR A 67 -7.15 -20.13 -17.11
C TYR A 67 -8.66 -20.36 -17.22
N TYR A 68 -9.10 -21.46 -17.83
CA TYR A 68 -10.53 -21.75 -17.95
C TYR A 68 -11.19 -21.97 -16.60
N LYS A 69 -10.49 -22.61 -15.65
CA LYS A 69 -10.98 -22.74 -14.27
C LYS A 69 -11.17 -21.37 -13.61
N GLN A 70 -10.26 -20.43 -13.85
CA GLN A 70 -10.42 -19.06 -13.34
C GLN A 70 -11.63 -18.36 -13.99
N GLN A 71 -11.81 -18.51 -15.31
CA GLN A 71 -12.99 -17.96 -16.00
C GLN A 71 -14.30 -18.55 -15.48
N GLU A 72 -14.35 -19.86 -15.23
CA GLU A 72 -15.51 -20.55 -14.68
C GLU A 72 -15.85 -20.03 -13.28
N SER A 73 -14.83 -19.88 -12.41
CA SER A 73 -15.02 -19.29 -11.07
C SER A 73 -15.48 -17.82 -11.09
N LEU A 74 -15.09 -17.07 -12.13
CA LEU A 74 -15.52 -15.69 -12.32
C LEU A 74 -16.99 -15.65 -12.76
N LEU A 75 -17.38 -16.54 -13.67
CA LEU A 75 -18.75 -16.69 -14.16
C LEU A 75 -19.71 -17.07 -13.04
N GLU A 76 -19.35 -18.07 -12.23
CA GLU A 76 -20.09 -18.45 -11.02
C GLU A 76 -20.27 -17.24 -10.09
N GLY A 77 -19.21 -16.44 -9.94
CA GLY A 77 -19.24 -15.19 -9.19
C GLY A 77 -20.22 -14.15 -9.73
N PHE A 78 -20.35 -14.00 -11.04
CA PHE A 78 -21.32 -13.07 -11.61
C PHE A 78 -22.76 -13.56 -11.45
N THR A 79 -23.00 -14.86 -11.62
CA THR A 79 -24.31 -15.47 -11.34
C THR A 79 -24.71 -15.31 -9.88
N GLU A 80 -23.77 -15.42 -8.95
CA GLU A 80 -23.98 -15.13 -7.52
C GLU A 80 -24.38 -13.65 -7.28
N MET A 81 -23.77 -12.70 -7.98
CA MET A 81 -24.14 -11.27 -7.90
C MET A 81 -25.51 -10.97 -8.54
N GLU A 82 -25.86 -11.67 -9.62
CA GLU A 82 -27.14 -11.55 -10.30
C GLU A 82 -28.29 -12.06 -9.42
N THR A 83 -28.14 -13.28 -8.88
CA THR A 83 -29.08 -13.84 -7.91
C THR A 83 -29.23 -12.96 -6.66
N MET A 84 -28.14 -12.36 -6.16
CA MET A 84 -28.20 -11.37 -5.08
C MET A 84 -29.05 -10.14 -5.47
N THR A 85 -28.88 -9.65 -6.69
CA THR A 85 -29.61 -8.48 -7.22
C THR A 85 -31.11 -8.77 -7.38
N GLU A 86 -31.48 -9.99 -7.74
CA GLU A 86 -32.88 -10.42 -7.89
C GLU A 86 -33.56 -10.71 -6.55
N THR A 87 -32.85 -11.39 -5.64
CA THR A 87 -33.41 -11.86 -4.36
C THR A 87 -33.31 -10.81 -3.24
N GLY A 88 -32.57 -9.72 -3.44
CA GLY A 88 -32.36 -8.66 -2.45
C GLY A 88 -31.46 -9.08 -1.26
N GLY A 89 -30.73 -10.19 -1.40
CA GLY A 89 -29.85 -10.72 -0.37
C GLY A 89 -28.88 -11.75 -0.95
N PHE A 90 -27.73 -11.94 -0.29
CA PHE A 90 -26.67 -12.81 -0.80
C PHE A 90 -27.10 -14.30 -0.76
N PRO A 91 -26.94 -15.07 -1.85
CA PRO A 91 -27.31 -16.49 -1.89
C PRO A 91 -26.53 -17.29 -0.83
N GLY A 92 -27.25 -17.93 0.08
CA GLY A 92 -26.61 -18.67 1.18
C GLY A 92 -26.09 -17.79 2.33
N ALA A 93 -26.49 -16.51 2.39
CA ALA A 93 -26.33 -15.72 3.61
C ALA A 93 -26.98 -16.45 4.79
N LEU A 94 -26.18 -16.73 5.82
CA LEU A 94 -26.68 -17.31 7.06
C LEU A 94 -27.70 -16.36 7.65
N THR A 95 -28.82 -16.91 8.11
CA THR A 95 -29.78 -16.15 8.92
C THR A 95 -29.08 -15.55 10.13
N GLU A 96 -29.60 -14.44 10.67
CA GLU A 96 -28.99 -13.77 11.83
C GLU A 96 -28.80 -14.74 13.01
N ASP A 97 -29.71 -15.70 13.15
CA ASP A 97 -29.65 -16.76 14.16
C ASP A 97 -28.56 -17.79 13.87
N GLU A 98 -28.37 -18.20 12.62
CA GLU A 98 -27.27 -19.09 12.22
C GLU A 98 -25.91 -18.41 12.40
N MET A 99 -25.78 -17.12 12.08
CA MET A 99 -24.55 -16.35 12.36
C MET A 99 -24.26 -16.29 13.87
N LYS A 100 -25.29 -16.07 14.70
CA LYS A 100 -25.16 -16.08 16.16
C LYS A 100 -24.76 -17.47 16.67
N GLN A 101 -25.31 -18.55 16.11
CA GLN A 101 -24.91 -19.92 16.45
C GLN A 101 -23.47 -20.23 16.02
N LEU A 102 -23.05 -19.80 14.84
CA LEU A 102 -21.67 -19.94 14.37
C LEU A 102 -20.70 -19.19 15.29
N ALA A 103 -20.98 -17.92 15.60
CA ALA A 103 -20.16 -17.15 16.54
C ALA A 103 -20.10 -17.78 17.95
N LYS A 104 -21.18 -18.44 18.40
CA LYS A 104 -21.19 -19.16 19.68
C LYS A 104 -20.34 -20.43 19.62
N SER A 105 -20.42 -21.19 18.54
CA SER A 105 -19.61 -22.41 18.35
C SER A 105 -18.12 -22.11 18.19
N GLU A 106 -17.76 -21.03 17.48
CA GLU A 106 -16.39 -20.53 17.38
C GLU A 106 -15.83 -20.15 18.76
N ARG A 107 -16.63 -19.48 19.59
CA ARG A 107 -16.25 -19.17 20.98
C ARG A 107 -16.06 -20.40 21.82
N MET A 108 -16.96 -21.37 21.69
CA MET A 108 -16.84 -22.65 22.38
C MET A 108 -15.54 -23.36 21.97
N ALA A 109 -15.16 -23.31 20.69
CA ALA A 109 -13.91 -23.88 20.22
C ALA A 109 -12.68 -23.24 20.86
N MET A 110 -12.65 -21.90 20.95
CA MET A 110 -11.58 -21.19 21.66
C MET A 110 -11.53 -21.54 23.15
N HIS A 111 -12.68 -21.61 23.82
CA HIS A 111 -12.74 -21.97 25.24
C HIS A 111 -12.27 -23.40 25.52
N VAL A 112 -12.73 -24.37 24.72
CA VAL A 112 -12.29 -25.77 24.82
C VAL A 112 -10.79 -25.88 24.60
N SER A 113 -10.26 -25.22 23.56
CA SER A 113 -8.83 -25.17 23.27
C SER A 113 -8.01 -24.67 24.46
N ASN A 114 -8.42 -23.53 25.05
CA ASN A 114 -7.71 -22.96 26.18
C ASN A 114 -7.80 -23.83 27.45
N ILE A 115 -8.97 -24.41 27.74
CA ILE A 115 -9.12 -25.35 28.87
C ILE A 115 -8.19 -26.55 28.68
N CYS A 116 -8.14 -27.12 27.47
CA CYS A 116 -7.24 -28.23 27.18
C CYS A 116 -5.76 -27.84 27.35
N ASN A 117 -5.34 -26.67 26.86
CA ASN A 117 -3.97 -26.18 27.08
C ASN A 117 -3.66 -26.00 28.59
N VAL A 118 -4.63 -25.53 29.40
CA VAL A 118 -4.48 -25.41 30.87
C VAL A 118 -4.30 -26.78 31.52
N VAL A 119 -5.11 -27.76 31.13
CA VAL A 119 -5.01 -29.13 31.65
C VAL A 119 -3.68 -29.77 31.26
N LEU A 120 -3.24 -29.61 30.00
CA LEU A 120 -1.95 -30.11 29.53
C LEU A 120 -0.78 -29.46 30.27
N PHE A 121 -0.82 -28.15 30.48
CA PHE A 121 0.18 -27.44 31.26
C PHE A 121 0.25 -27.95 32.71
N ALA A 122 -0.90 -28.05 33.39
CA ALA A 122 -0.95 -28.57 34.77
C ALA A 122 -0.40 -30.00 34.87
N ALA A 123 -0.75 -30.88 33.91
CA ALA A 123 -0.22 -32.23 33.85
C ALA A 123 1.31 -32.27 33.66
N LYS A 124 1.85 -31.42 32.78
CA LYS A 124 3.31 -31.32 32.59
C LYS A 124 4.02 -30.72 33.81
N VAL A 125 3.44 -29.71 34.48
CA VAL A 125 3.99 -29.14 35.71
C VAL A 125 4.08 -30.19 36.80
N TYR A 126 3.01 -30.98 36.99
CA TYR A 126 3.01 -32.10 37.91
C TYR A 126 4.11 -33.11 37.58
N ALA A 127 4.23 -33.51 36.30
CA ALA A 127 5.28 -34.42 35.85
C ALA A 127 6.70 -33.85 36.05
N SER A 128 6.87 -32.53 35.91
CA SER A 128 8.14 -31.83 36.11
C SER A 128 8.58 -31.85 37.57
N ILE A 129 7.66 -31.54 38.49
CA ILE A 129 7.91 -31.59 39.94
C ILE A 129 8.22 -33.02 40.39
N ALA A 130 7.45 -34.00 39.89
CA ALA A 130 7.65 -35.41 40.22
C ALA A 130 8.97 -35.97 39.68
N SER A 131 9.37 -35.58 38.46
CA SER A 131 10.57 -36.12 37.80
C SER A 131 11.87 -35.42 38.18
N ARG A 132 11.82 -34.18 38.69
CA ARG A 132 12.98 -33.30 38.94
C ARG A 132 13.96 -33.22 37.77
N SER A 133 13.46 -33.38 36.54
CA SER A 133 14.27 -33.50 35.33
C SER A 133 14.32 -32.18 34.56
N LEU A 134 15.53 -31.74 34.19
CA LEU A 134 15.73 -30.55 33.36
C LEU A 134 15.02 -30.63 32.00
N ALA A 135 14.95 -31.83 31.40
CA ALA A 135 14.24 -32.05 30.14
C ALA A 135 12.71 -31.88 30.27
N VAL A 136 12.14 -32.26 31.41
CA VAL A 136 10.70 -32.12 31.67
C VAL A 136 10.37 -30.65 32.02
N ILE A 137 11.29 -29.94 32.68
CA ILE A 137 11.18 -28.48 32.91
C ILE A 137 11.20 -27.71 31.58
N ALA A 138 12.08 -28.06 30.64
CA ALA A 138 12.08 -27.45 29.31
C ALA A 138 10.72 -27.64 28.59
N SER A 139 10.18 -28.87 28.61
CA SER A 139 8.87 -29.16 28.00
C SER A 139 7.67 -28.48 28.71
N THR A 140 7.79 -28.12 30.00
CA THR A 140 6.78 -27.29 30.67
C THR A 140 6.79 -25.85 30.19
N MET A 141 7.95 -25.32 29.82
CA MET A 141 8.07 -23.96 29.29
C MET A 141 7.35 -23.83 27.95
N ASP A 142 7.45 -24.86 27.10
CA ASP A 142 6.70 -24.93 25.84
C ASP A 142 5.18 -24.83 26.09
N SER A 143 4.64 -25.59 27.04
CA SER A 143 3.20 -25.52 27.35
C SER A 143 2.76 -24.26 28.09
N LEU A 144 3.67 -23.54 28.76
CA LEU A 144 3.37 -22.18 29.26
C LEU A 144 3.17 -21.21 28.09
N LEU A 145 3.93 -21.38 27.02
CA LEU A 145 3.86 -20.54 25.85
C LEU A 145 2.61 -20.83 25.03
N ASP A 146 2.17 -22.09 24.94
CA ASP A 146 0.86 -22.48 24.40
C ASP A 146 -0.32 -21.85 25.17
N LEU A 147 -0.15 -21.61 26.47
CA LEU A 147 -1.12 -20.88 27.28
C LEU A 147 -1.10 -19.39 26.99
N LEU A 148 0.09 -18.82 26.85
CA LEU A 148 0.27 -17.42 26.53
C LEU A 148 -0.27 -17.09 25.13
N SER A 149 -0.01 -17.94 24.13
CA SER A 149 -0.58 -17.81 22.77
C SER A 149 -2.11 -17.89 22.79
N GLY A 150 -2.66 -18.91 23.46
CA GLY A 150 -4.12 -19.04 23.63
C GLY A 150 -4.72 -17.84 24.36
N PHE A 151 -4.03 -17.31 25.37
CA PHE A 151 -4.46 -16.10 26.05
C PHE A 151 -4.48 -14.88 25.12
N ILE A 152 -3.45 -14.67 24.30
CA ILE A 152 -3.39 -13.55 23.35
C ILE A 152 -4.55 -13.61 22.34
N LEU A 153 -4.80 -14.78 21.75
CA LEU A 153 -5.88 -14.95 20.78
C LEU A 153 -7.28 -14.82 21.42
N TRP A 154 -7.46 -15.39 22.62
CA TRP A 154 -8.71 -15.21 23.38
C TRP A 154 -8.94 -13.76 23.80
N PHE A 155 -7.90 -13.08 24.27
CA PHE A 155 -7.96 -11.66 24.62
C PHE A 155 -8.32 -10.81 23.41
N THR A 156 -7.73 -11.11 22.25
CA THR A 156 -8.05 -10.45 20.98
C THR A 156 -9.54 -10.61 20.64
N ALA A 157 -10.05 -11.85 20.66
CA ALA A 157 -11.47 -12.13 20.43
C ALA A 157 -12.39 -11.43 21.46
N HIS A 158 -11.97 -11.37 22.73
CA HIS A 158 -12.70 -10.70 23.79
C HIS A 158 -12.72 -9.17 23.61
N ALA A 159 -11.58 -8.57 23.25
CA ALA A 159 -11.42 -7.14 23.05
C ALA A 159 -12.29 -6.62 21.90
N MET A 160 -12.49 -7.43 20.86
CA MET A 160 -13.35 -7.09 19.72
C MET A 160 -14.86 -7.12 20.04
N LYS A 161 -15.27 -7.84 21.09
CA LYS A 161 -16.68 -8.05 21.42
C LYS A 161 -17.42 -6.77 21.85
N LYS A 162 -16.72 -5.85 22.52
CA LYS A 162 -17.30 -4.59 23.03
C LYS A 162 -16.75 -3.40 22.24
N PRO A 163 -17.37 -3.06 21.08
CA PRO A 163 -17.07 -1.82 20.40
C PRO A 163 -17.60 -0.64 21.25
N ASN A 164 -16.80 0.42 21.35
CA ASN A 164 -17.23 1.68 21.95
C ASN A 164 -17.19 2.72 20.84
N GLN A 165 -18.35 3.20 20.40
CA GLN A 165 -18.45 4.11 19.25
C GLN A 165 -17.68 5.43 19.46
N TYR A 166 -17.53 5.89 20.70
CA TYR A 166 -16.79 7.12 21.00
C TYR A 166 -15.28 7.01 20.81
N HIS A 167 -14.71 5.81 21.03
CA HIS A 167 -13.27 5.57 20.87
C HIS A 167 -12.95 4.85 19.55
N TYR A 168 -13.88 4.03 19.08
CA TYR A 168 -13.76 3.15 17.93
C TYR A 168 -15.05 3.23 17.10
N PRO A 169 -15.28 4.33 16.37
CA PRO A 169 -16.50 4.53 15.59
C PRO A 169 -16.68 3.50 14.48
N ILE A 170 -15.58 2.99 13.94
CA ILE A 170 -15.53 1.97 12.89
C ILE A 170 -15.45 0.54 13.50
N GLY A 171 -15.58 0.41 14.83
CA GLY A 171 -15.47 -0.86 15.51
C GLY A 171 -14.02 -1.31 15.78
N LYS A 172 -13.87 -2.56 16.23
CA LYS A 172 -12.60 -3.13 16.71
C LYS A 172 -12.10 -4.34 15.91
N LYS A 173 -12.71 -4.66 14.77
CA LYS A 173 -12.34 -5.82 13.94
C LYS A 173 -10.86 -5.82 13.53
N ARG A 174 -10.25 -4.63 13.40
CA ARG A 174 -8.80 -4.46 13.14
C ARG A 174 -7.87 -5.07 14.18
N MET A 175 -8.36 -5.34 15.40
CA MET A 175 -7.58 -6.01 16.43
C MET A 175 -7.25 -7.47 16.05
N GLN A 176 -8.02 -8.09 15.15
CA GLN A 176 -7.83 -9.48 14.71
C GLN A 176 -6.45 -9.72 14.10
N PRO A 177 -6.06 -9.07 12.98
CA PRO A 177 -4.72 -9.25 12.41
C PRO A 177 -3.62 -8.77 13.36
N VAL A 178 -3.86 -7.74 14.19
CA VAL A 178 -2.90 -7.32 15.23
C VAL A 178 -2.63 -8.44 16.23
N GLY A 179 -3.68 -9.09 16.74
CA GLY A 179 -3.56 -10.19 17.68
C GLY A 179 -2.84 -11.39 17.07
N ILE A 180 -3.12 -11.71 15.79
CA ILE A 180 -2.44 -12.77 15.05
C ILE A 180 -0.95 -12.44 14.85
N VAL A 181 -0.61 -11.18 14.55
CA VAL A 181 0.80 -10.74 14.42
C VAL A 181 1.55 -10.86 15.74
N VAL A 182 0.96 -10.41 16.86
CA VAL A 182 1.57 -10.54 18.20
C VAL A 182 1.79 -12.01 18.54
N PHE A 183 0.77 -12.85 18.33
CA PHE A 183 0.87 -14.29 18.52
C PHE A 183 1.98 -14.92 17.66
N ALA A 184 1.98 -14.67 16.34
CA ALA A 184 2.98 -15.22 15.43
C ALA A 184 4.41 -14.74 15.75
N SER A 185 4.57 -13.52 16.26
CA SER A 185 5.88 -12.99 16.71
C SER A 185 6.41 -13.73 17.93
N VAL A 186 5.54 -14.05 18.90
CA VAL A 186 5.91 -14.90 20.05
C VAL A 186 6.36 -16.27 19.54
N MET A 187 5.58 -16.92 18.68
CA MET A 187 5.91 -18.25 18.15
C MET A 187 7.20 -18.27 17.31
N ALA A 188 7.45 -17.24 16.50
CA ALA A 188 8.71 -17.11 15.76
C ALA A 188 9.92 -16.98 16.70
N THR A 189 9.76 -16.27 17.82
CA THR A 189 10.81 -16.15 18.85
C THR A 189 11.11 -17.51 19.49
N LEU A 190 10.11 -18.36 19.69
CA LEU A 190 10.30 -19.74 20.17
C LEU A 190 11.05 -20.59 19.17
N GLY A 191 10.69 -20.51 17.89
CA GLY A 191 11.43 -21.15 16.82
C GLY A 191 12.92 -20.75 16.86
N LEU A 192 13.21 -19.46 17.08
CA LEU A 192 14.59 -18.98 17.22
C LEU A 192 15.29 -19.51 18.47
N GLN A 193 14.62 -19.59 19.62
CA GLN A 193 15.18 -20.16 20.84
C GLN A 193 15.53 -21.64 20.67
N ILE A 194 14.63 -22.43 20.08
CA ILE A 194 14.87 -23.86 19.77
C ILE A 194 16.06 -23.99 18.80
N LEU A 195 16.15 -23.13 17.79
CA LEU A 195 17.27 -23.11 16.84
C LEU A 195 18.61 -22.89 17.55
N ILE A 196 18.69 -21.88 18.42
CA ILE A 196 19.91 -21.52 19.16
C ILE A 196 20.32 -22.65 20.11
N GLU A 197 19.37 -23.20 20.88
CA GLU A 197 19.66 -24.24 21.86
C GLU A 197 20.07 -25.55 21.17
N SER A 198 19.40 -25.92 20.08
CA SER A 198 19.75 -27.11 19.28
C SER A 198 21.13 -26.96 18.62
N ALA A 199 21.46 -25.77 18.12
CA ALA A 199 22.79 -25.47 17.59
C ALA A 199 23.87 -25.57 18.68
N ARG A 200 23.59 -25.05 19.88
CA ARG A 200 24.49 -25.19 21.04
C ARG A 200 24.70 -26.65 21.45
N GLN A 201 23.65 -27.46 21.46
CA GLN A 201 23.74 -28.90 21.76
C GLN A 201 24.58 -29.64 20.72
N LEU A 202 24.44 -29.28 19.44
CA LEU A 202 25.25 -29.86 18.37
C LEU A 202 26.75 -29.51 18.51
N ILE A 203 27.06 -28.27 18.88
CA ILE A 203 28.45 -27.78 19.07
C ILE A 203 29.08 -28.40 20.31
N SER A 204 28.35 -28.44 21.43
CA SER A 204 28.86 -28.95 22.72
C SER A 204 29.04 -30.47 22.76
N LYS A 205 28.57 -31.21 21.75
CA LYS A 205 28.59 -32.69 21.70
C LYS A 205 28.06 -33.33 22.98
N SER A 206 27.08 -32.69 23.61
CA SER A 206 26.50 -33.19 24.85
C SER A 206 25.72 -34.47 24.54
N LYS A 207 26.24 -35.62 25.00
CA LYS A 207 25.49 -36.88 24.91
C LYS A 207 24.36 -36.83 25.94
N PRO A 208 23.10 -37.00 25.52
CA PRO A 208 22.01 -37.08 26.48
C PRO A 208 22.15 -38.39 27.26
N ASP A 209 22.56 -38.31 28.52
CA ASP A 209 22.58 -39.44 29.44
C ASP A 209 21.14 -39.66 29.93
N MET A 210 20.33 -40.33 29.12
CA MET A 210 18.93 -40.58 29.42
C MET A 210 18.76 -41.98 30.02
N ASP A 211 18.40 -42.00 31.29
CA ASP A 211 17.92 -43.20 31.98
C ASP A 211 16.70 -43.79 31.21
N PRO A 212 16.73 -45.08 30.82
CA PRO A 212 15.67 -45.71 30.02
C PRO A 212 14.29 -45.63 30.67
N THR A 213 14.19 -45.54 32.00
CA THR A 213 12.88 -45.37 32.68
C THR A 213 12.30 -43.97 32.47
N LYS A 214 13.15 -42.93 32.42
CA LYS A 214 12.72 -41.54 32.16
C LYS A 214 12.31 -41.34 30.70
N LEU A 215 12.96 -42.06 29.77
CA LEU A 215 12.65 -42.04 28.35
C LEU A 215 11.22 -42.55 28.06
N HIS A 216 10.79 -43.65 28.70
CA HIS A 216 9.42 -44.18 28.50
C HIS A 216 8.33 -43.22 28.99
N TRP A 217 8.52 -42.56 30.13
CA TRP A 217 7.60 -41.54 30.63
C TRP A 217 7.54 -40.32 29.71
N MET A 218 8.70 -39.86 29.20
CA MET A 218 8.77 -38.74 28.25
C MET A 218 8.04 -39.07 26.95
N ILE A 219 8.27 -40.25 26.37
CA ILE A 219 7.58 -40.72 25.16
C ILE A 219 6.07 -40.79 25.40
N GLY A 220 5.62 -41.37 26.52
CA GLY A 220 4.20 -41.47 26.85
C GLY A 220 3.51 -40.11 26.97
N ILE A 221 4.14 -39.14 27.64
CA ILE A 221 3.62 -37.78 27.78
C ILE A 221 3.57 -37.07 26.41
N MET A 222 4.63 -37.17 25.60
CA MET A 222 4.69 -36.54 24.28
C MET A 222 3.66 -37.10 23.30
N VAL A 223 3.43 -38.42 23.32
CA VAL A 223 2.38 -39.06 22.52
C VAL A 223 0.99 -38.61 22.99
N GLY A 224 0.75 -38.57 24.31
CA GLY A 224 -0.52 -38.11 24.87
C GLY A 224 -0.84 -36.66 24.47
N VAL A 225 0.14 -35.76 24.60
CA VAL A 225 0.01 -34.34 24.19
C VAL A 225 -0.29 -34.25 22.69
N THR A 226 0.44 -35.00 21.86
CA THR A 226 0.24 -35.03 20.40
C THR A 226 -1.18 -35.46 20.03
N ILE A 227 -1.73 -36.49 20.67
CA ILE A 227 -3.10 -36.96 20.40
C ILE A 227 -4.14 -35.88 20.77
N VAL A 228 -4.00 -35.26 21.94
CA VAL A 228 -4.92 -34.20 22.38
C VAL A 228 -4.87 -33.01 21.42
N LYS A 229 -3.67 -32.53 21.05
CA LYS A 229 -3.48 -31.44 20.09
C LYS A 229 -3.99 -31.78 18.69
N PHE A 230 -3.88 -33.05 18.27
CA PHE A 230 -4.44 -33.51 16.99
C PHE A 230 -5.97 -33.44 16.97
N ILE A 231 -6.63 -33.88 18.04
CA ILE A 231 -8.09 -33.75 18.18
C ILE A 231 -8.52 -32.28 18.14
N LEU A 232 -7.81 -31.41 18.86
CA LEU A 232 -8.07 -29.96 18.86
C LEU A 232 -7.87 -29.35 17.47
N THR A 233 -6.85 -29.79 16.73
CA THR A 233 -6.61 -29.36 15.34
C THR A 233 -7.80 -29.69 14.45
N VAL A 234 -8.26 -30.95 14.48
CA VAL A 234 -9.40 -31.40 13.67
C VAL A 234 -10.67 -30.64 14.04
N TYR A 235 -10.87 -30.36 15.33
CA TYR A 235 -12.02 -29.60 15.81
C TYR A 235 -11.99 -28.14 15.35
N CYS A 236 -10.86 -27.44 15.52
CA CYS A 236 -10.73 -26.02 15.16
C CYS A 236 -10.72 -25.79 13.64
N ARG A 237 -10.22 -26.75 12.84
CA ARG A 237 -10.22 -26.66 11.36
C ARG A 237 -11.61 -26.62 10.72
N ARG A 238 -12.67 -26.95 11.47
CA ARG A 238 -14.05 -26.89 10.97
C ARG A 238 -14.58 -25.46 10.84
N PHE A 239 -13.93 -24.49 11.47
CA PHE A 239 -14.38 -23.10 11.50
C PHE A 239 -13.63 -22.25 10.47
N LYS A 240 -14.33 -21.28 9.86
CA LYS A 240 -13.75 -20.38 8.86
C LYS A 240 -13.07 -19.14 9.47
N ASN A 241 -13.45 -18.74 10.69
CA ASN A 241 -12.90 -17.59 11.40
C ASN A 241 -11.37 -17.64 11.54
N GLU A 242 -10.69 -16.55 11.21
CA GLU A 242 -9.22 -16.50 11.19
C GLU A 242 -8.59 -16.71 12.57
N ILE A 243 -9.22 -16.25 13.65
CA ILE A 243 -8.72 -16.49 15.01
C ILE A 243 -8.75 -17.98 15.33
N VAL A 244 -9.85 -18.66 15.00
CA VAL A 244 -9.99 -20.10 15.22
C VAL A 244 -9.07 -20.89 14.29
N ARG A 245 -8.84 -20.39 13.07
CA ARG A 245 -7.82 -20.94 12.16
C ARG A 245 -6.41 -20.75 12.70
N ALA A 246 -6.09 -19.64 13.36
CA ALA A 246 -4.80 -19.43 14.01
C ALA A 246 -4.60 -20.46 15.14
N TYR A 247 -5.62 -20.74 15.95
CA TYR A 247 -5.60 -21.86 16.91
C TYR A 247 -5.39 -23.22 16.24
N ALA A 248 -6.12 -23.48 15.15
CA ALA A 248 -5.99 -24.74 14.42
C ALA A 248 -4.58 -24.92 13.84
N GLN A 249 -3.99 -23.82 13.37
CA GLN A 249 -2.62 -23.78 12.87
C GLN A 249 -1.63 -24.02 14.01
N ASP A 250 -1.78 -23.34 15.14
CA ASP A 250 -0.97 -23.52 16.36
C ASP A 250 -0.93 -25.00 16.80
N HIS A 251 -2.11 -25.59 17.03
CA HIS A 251 -2.22 -26.99 17.41
C HIS A 251 -1.64 -27.95 16.37
N PHE A 252 -1.79 -27.64 15.07
CA PHE A 252 -1.21 -28.45 14.01
C PHE A 252 0.31 -28.37 14.01
N PHE A 253 0.87 -27.19 14.24
CA PHE A 253 2.30 -27.01 14.41
C PHE A 253 2.82 -27.79 15.61
N ASP A 254 2.12 -27.75 16.74
CA ASP A 254 2.49 -28.55 17.92
C ASP A 254 2.46 -30.05 17.64
N VAL A 255 1.49 -30.53 16.86
CA VAL A 255 1.44 -31.94 16.45
C VAL A 255 2.66 -32.28 15.59
N ILE A 256 3.04 -31.43 14.63
CA ILE A 256 4.20 -31.64 13.77
C ILE A 256 5.49 -31.61 14.60
N THR A 257 5.71 -30.56 15.39
CA THR A 257 6.95 -30.36 16.16
C THR A 257 7.13 -31.47 17.19
N ASN A 258 6.08 -31.86 17.91
CA ASN A 258 6.13 -32.96 18.87
C ASN A 258 6.33 -34.32 18.18
N SER A 259 5.68 -34.57 17.04
CA SER A 259 5.82 -35.85 16.33
C SER A 259 7.21 -36.01 15.71
N VAL A 260 7.70 -34.98 15.03
CA VAL A 260 9.02 -35.01 14.38
C VAL A 260 10.13 -34.97 15.43
N GLY A 261 9.97 -34.18 16.50
CA GLY A 261 10.90 -34.15 17.64
C GLY A 261 10.98 -35.51 18.34
N LEU A 262 9.85 -36.15 18.61
CA LEU A 262 9.82 -37.50 19.18
C LEU A 262 10.50 -38.52 18.26
N ALA A 263 10.23 -38.46 16.96
CA ALA A 263 10.89 -39.33 15.98
C ALA A 263 12.41 -39.12 15.94
N ALA A 264 12.87 -37.86 15.97
CA ALA A 264 14.28 -37.51 15.99
C ALA A 264 14.97 -38.03 17.27
N ALA A 265 14.33 -37.86 18.44
CA ALA A 265 14.83 -38.38 19.71
C ALA A 265 14.96 -39.91 19.72
N VAL A 266 13.95 -40.64 19.22
CA VAL A 266 14.00 -42.11 19.12
C VAL A 266 15.08 -42.57 18.14
N LEU A 267 15.23 -41.90 16.99
CA LEU A 267 16.29 -42.19 16.02
C LEU A 267 17.68 -41.89 16.58
N ALA A 268 17.82 -40.84 17.40
CA ALA A 268 19.10 -40.49 18.01
C ALA A 268 19.58 -41.53 19.03
N VAL A 269 18.66 -42.14 19.78
CA VAL A 269 18.97 -43.26 20.69
C VAL A 269 19.38 -44.51 19.93
N LYS A 270 18.75 -44.81 18.79
CA LYS A 270 19.00 -46.05 18.03
C LYS A 270 20.21 -45.98 17.09
N PHE A 271 20.51 -44.80 16.53
CA PHE A 271 21.50 -44.63 15.47
C PHE A 271 22.64 -43.68 15.88
N TYR A 272 22.38 -42.36 15.86
CA TYR A 272 23.40 -41.35 16.11
C TYR A 272 22.87 -40.16 16.92
N TRP A 273 23.60 -39.76 17.96
CA TRP A 273 23.20 -38.69 18.89
C TRP A 273 22.92 -37.32 18.22
N TRP A 274 23.56 -37.02 17.09
CA TRP A 274 23.41 -35.74 16.39
C TRP A 274 22.09 -35.60 15.61
N ILE A 275 21.32 -36.69 15.46
CA ILE A 275 20.05 -36.70 14.72
C ILE A 275 19.01 -35.81 15.42
N ASP A 276 18.95 -35.86 16.75
CA ASP A 276 18.01 -35.08 17.55
C ASP A 276 18.22 -33.56 17.41
N PRO A 277 19.42 -32.99 17.67
CA PRO A 277 19.66 -31.56 17.47
C PRO A 277 19.54 -31.13 15.99
N THR A 278 19.88 -32.00 15.03
CA THR A 278 19.67 -31.71 13.60
C THR A 278 18.18 -31.64 13.25
N GLY A 279 17.39 -32.58 13.77
CA GLY A 279 15.94 -32.60 13.59
C GLY A 279 15.28 -31.36 14.18
N ALA A 280 15.69 -30.97 15.39
CA ALA A 280 15.20 -29.76 16.05
C ALA A 280 15.56 -28.48 15.28
N ILE A 281 16.76 -28.38 14.69
CA ILE A 281 17.15 -27.26 13.80
C ILE A 281 16.23 -27.17 12.57
N ILE A 282 15.94 -28.30 11.91
CA ILE A 282 15.06 -28.34 10.73
C ILE A 282 13.64 -27.87 11.08
N ILE A 283 13.09 -28.37 12.19
CA ILE A 283 11.77 -27.98 12.70
C ILE A 283 11.75 -26.49 13.06
N ALA A 284 12.80 -25.99 13.71
CA ALA A 284 12.90 -24.60 14.11
C ALA A 284 12.89 -23.65 12.90
N LEU A 285 13.66 -23.96 11.84
CA LEU A 285 13.64 -23.18 10.59
C LEU A 285 12.27 -23.21 9.91
N TYR A 286 11.61 -24.37 9.89
CA TYR A 286 10.25 -24.51 9.35
C TYR A 286 9.23 -23.67 10.14
N THR A 287 9.36 -23.67 11.46
CA THR A 287 8.51 -22.91 12.39
C THR A 287 8.68 -21.41 12.17
N ILE A 288 9.93 -20.91 12.17
CA ILE A 288 10.24 -19.49 11.92
C ILE A 288 9.69 -19.05 10.57
N ASN A 289 9.93 -19.82 9.50
CA ASN A 289 9.46 -19.45 8.16
C ASN A 289 7.93 -19.39 8.07
N THR A 290 7.23 -20.34 8.70
CA THR A 290 5.76 -20.34 8.68
C THR A 290 5.20 -19.13 9.44
N TRP A 291 5.65 -18.88 10.67
CA TRP A 291 5.13 -17.77 11.46
C TRP A 291 5.55 -16.41 10.88
N ALA A 292 6.75 -16.29 10.30
CA ALA A 292 7.17 -15.09 9.58
C ALA A 292 6.26 -14.81 8.37
N LYS A 293 5.87 -15.85 7.62
CA LYS A 293 4.91 -15.72 6.52
C LYS A 293 3.54 -15.25 7.03
N THR A 294 3.05 -15.83 8.13
CA THR A 294 1.79 -15.41 8.76
C THR A 294 1.84 -13.94 9.20
N VAL A 295 2.96 -13.46 9.74
CA VAL A 295 3.14 -12.03 10.07
C VAL A 295 3.03 -11.17 8.81
N ILE A 296 3.76 -11.49 7.74
CA ILE A 296 3.74 -10.69 6.49
C ILE A 296 2.33 -10.63 5.89
N GLU A 297 1.61 -11.76 5.89
CA GLU A 297 0.23 -11.82 5.39
C GLU A 297 -0.71 -10.90 6.21
N ASN A 298 -0.68 -10.99 7.54
CA ASN A 298 -1.55 -10.20 8.41
C ASN A 298 -1.16 -8.71 8.45
N VAL A 299 0.13 -8.39 8.34
CA VAL A 299 0.59 -7.01 8.16
C VAL A 299 0.10 -6.44 6.83
N GLY A 300 0.07 -7.25 5.76
CA GLY A 300 -0.55 -6.86 4.49
C GLY A 300 -2.02 -6.47 4.64
N SER A 301 -2.78 -7.23 5.45
CA SER A 301 -4.19 -6.93 5.75
C SER A 301 -4.42 -5.66 6.59
N LEU A 302 -3.38 -5.19 7.30
CA LEU A 302 -3.41 -3.95 8.09
C LEU A 302 -3.06 -2.71 7.26
N ILE A 303 -2.26 -2.87 6.21
CA ILE A 303 -1.71 -1.75 5.42
C ILE A 303 -2.65 -1.29 4.31
N GLY A 304 -3.69 -2.05 3.97
CA GLY A 304 -4.55 -1.71 2.82
C GLY A 304 -4.23 -2.50 1.56
N ARG A 305 -3.94 -3.80 1.66
CA ARG A 305 -3.72 -4.63 0.46
C ARG A 305 -5.00 -4.71 -0.36
N THR A 306 -4.87 -4.48 -1.68
CA THR A 306 -5.98 -4.57 -2.63
C THR A 306 -6.59 -5.97 -2.69
N ALA A 307 -7.90 -6.02 -2.90
CA ALA A 307 -8.65 -7.24 -3.15
C ALA A 307 -8.18 -7.94 -4.43
N PRO A 308 -8.36 -9.27 -4.55
CA PRO A 308 -8.01 -9.98 -5.76
C PRO A 308 -8.82 -9.46 -6.97
N PRO A 309 -8.26 -9.48 -8.19
CA PRO A 309 -8.94 -9.00 -9.40
C PRO A 309 -10.30 -9.63 -9.65
N ASP A 310 -10.46 -10.91 -9.29
CA ASP A 310 -11.74 -11.62 -9.45
C ASP A 310 -12.84 -10.98 -8.58
N PHE A 311 -12.51 -10.55 -7.35
CA PHE A 311 -13.46 -9.84 -6.48
C PHE A 311 -13.77 -8.43 -7.00
N LEU A 312 -12.76 -7.70 -7.47
CA LEU A 312 -12.97 -6.40 -8.10
C LEU A 312 -13.88 -6.50 -9.33
N ALA A 313 -13.70 -7.53 -10.16
CA ALA A 313 -14.57 -7.78 -11.30
C ALA A 313 -16.01 -8.08 -10.88
N LYS A 314 -16.22 -8.89 -9.81
CA LYS A 314 -17.56 -9.13 -9.24
C LYS A 314 -18.22 -7.83 -8.77
N LEU A 315 -17.47 -6.98 -8.06
CA LEU A 315 -17.95 -5.66 -7.63
C LEU A 315 -18.34 -4.80 -8.83
N THR A 316 -17.47 -4.68 -9.84
CA THR A 316 -17.74 -3.89 -11.06
C THR A 316 -19.01 -4.38 -11.77
N TYR A 317 -19.19 -5.70 -11.89
CA TYR A 317 -20.39 -6.28 -12.48
C TYR A 317 -21.65 -5.94 -11.67
N LEU A 318 -21.59 -6.07 -10.34
CA LEU A 318 -22.68 -5.72 -9.43
C LEU A 318 -23.05 -4.23 -9.51
N ILE A 319 -22.06 -3.35 -9.58
CA ILE A 319 -22.23 -1.89 -9.69
C ILE A 319 -22.89 -1.55 -11.03
N TRP A 320 -22.40 -2.10 -12.15
CA TRP A 320 -22.94 -1.81 -13.48
C TRP A 320 -24.41 -2.23 -13.60
N ASN A 321 -24.74 -3.42 -13.08
CA ASN A 321 -26.11 -3.95 -13.12
C ASN A 321 -27.04 -3.38 -12.05
N HIS A 322 -26.56 -2.45 -11.22
CA HIS A 322 -27.35 -1.87 -10.14
C HIS A 322 -28.48 -0.98 -10.67
N HIS A 323 -28.17 -0.02 -11.56
CA HIS A 323 -29.15 0.96 -12.03
C HIS A 323 -28.87 1.48 -13.45
N LYS A 324 -29.92 1.64 -14.26
CA LYS A 324 -29.85 2.07 -15.68
C LYS A 324 -29.27 3.47 -15.91
N GLN A 325 -29.26 4.33 -14.88
CA GLN A 325 -28.76 5.70 -14.99
C GLN A 325 -27.25 5.82 -14.71
N ILE A 326 -26.59 4.73 -14.31
CA ILE A 326 -25.14 4.70 -14.19
C ILE A 326 -24.55 4.77 -15.61
N LYS A 327 -23.87 5.87 -15.93
CA LYS A 327 -23.25 6.08 -17.25
C LYS A 327 -21.85 5.47 -17.30
N HIS A 328 -21.06 5.71 -16.25
CA HIS A 328 -19.71 5.21 -16.12
C HIS A 328 -19.43 4.77 -14.69
N ILE A 329 -18.50 3.82 -14.56
CA ILE A 329 -17.85 3.48 -13.30
C ILE A 329 -16.44 4.03 -13.44
N ASP A 330 -16.14 5.05 -12.66
CA ASP A 330 -14.85 5.73 -12.75
C ASP A 330 -13.77 4.95 -11.99
N THR A 331 -14.05 4.66 -10.72
CA THR A 331 -13.11 4.00 -9.83
C THR A 331 -13.80 2.90 -9.04
N VAL A 332 -13.14 1.74 -8.95
CA VAL A 332 -13.50 0.67 -8.02
C VAL A 332 -12.24 0.29 -7.26
N LYS A 333 -12.22 0.57 -5.96
CA LYS A 333 -11.16 0.17 -5.05
C LYS A 333 -11.77 -0.71 -3.98
N ALA A 334 -11.14 -1.86 -3.73
CA ALA A 334 -11.44 -2.66 -2.56
C ALA A 334 -10.12 -3.01 -1.89
N TYR A 335 -9.98 -2.68 -0.61
CA TYR A 335 -8.75 -2.91 0.14
C TYR A 335 -9.04 -3.41 1.54
N THR A 336 -8.12 -4.21 2.05
CA THR A 336 -8.22 -4.81 3.39
C THR A 336 -7.97 -3.77 4.47
N LEU A 337 -8.82 -3.73 5.49
CA LEU A 337 -8.62 -2.86 6.63
C LEU A 337 -8.97 -3.60 7.91
N GLY A 338 -8.23 -4.67 8.20
CA GLY A 338 -8.59 -5.65 9.21
C GLY A 338 -8.75 -7.03 8.60
N ALA A 339 -9.89 -7.67 8.84
CA ALA A 339 -10.22 -8.98 8.27
C ALA A 339 -11.07 -8.87 6.99
N ASP A 340 -11.84 -7.79 6.86
CA ASP A 340 -12.81 -7.57 5.80
C ASP A 340 -12.36 -6.42 4.87
N TYR A 341 -13.05 -6.25 3.74
CA TYR A 341 -12.75 -5.21 2.75
C TYR A 341 -13.51 -3.91 3.03
N PHE A 342 -12.82 -2.81 2.77
CA PHE A 342 -13.40 -1.49 2.55
C PHE A 342 -13.48 -1.28 1.05
N VAL A 343 -14.66 -0.89 0.58
CA VAL A 343 -14.95 -0.70 -0.84
C VAL A 343 -15.23 0.78 -1.08
N GLU A 344 -14.50 1.38 -2.00
CA GLU A 344 -14.69 2.75 -2.47
C GLU A 344 -15.03 2.70 -3.95
N VAL A 345 -16.17 3.30 -4.31
CA VAL A 345 -16.71 3.28 -5.67
C VAL A 345 -17.10 4.68 -6.06
N ASP A 346 -16.64 5.10 -7.23
CA ASP A 346 -17.02 6.37 -7.84
C ASP A 346 -17.86 6.06 -9.08
N ILE A 347 -19.16 6.41 -9.03
CA ILE A 347 -20.11 6.22 -10.14
C ILE A 347 -20.47 7.55 -10.78
N VAL A 348 -20.69 7.53 -12.09
CA VAL A 348 -21.05 8.73 -12.86
C VAL A 348 -22.52 8.69 -13.24
N LEU A 349 -23.26 9.72 -12.80
CA LEU A 349 -24.68 9.91 -13.09
C LEU A 349 -24.90 11.13 -14.01
N PRO A 350 -26.07 11.24 -14.68
CA PRO A 350 -26.44 12.42 -15.47
C PRO A 350 -26.34 13.73 -14.68
N GLU A 351 -25.75 14.77 -15.29
CA GLU A 351 -25.58 16.11 -14.69
C GLU A 351 -26.92 16.79 -14.36
N ASP A 352 -27.97 16.51 -15.12
CA ASP A 352 -29.32 17.04 -14.95
C ASP A 352 -30.15 16.30 -13.89
N MET A 353 -29.59 15.27 -13.25
CA MET A 353 -30.28 14.47 -12.23
C MET A 353 -30.49 15.26 -10.94
N VAL A 354 -31.69 15.14 -10.36
CA VAL A 354 -31.99 15.75 -9.07
C VAL A 354 -31.20 15.05 -7.97
N LEU A 355 -30.61 15.83 -7.05
CA LEU A 355 -29.75 15.33 -5.97
C LEU A 355 -30.37 14.18 -5.16
N HIS A 356 -31.67 14.22 -4.88
CA HIS A 356 -32.33 13.16 -4.12
C HIS A 356 -32.39 11.82 -4.88
N GLU A 357 -32.54 11.84 -6.21
CA GLU A 357 -32.52 10.64 -7.05
C GLU A 357 -31.12 10.04 -7.11
N ALA A 358 -30.12 10.91 -7.33
CA ALA A 358 -28.71 10.54 -7.29
C ALA A 358 -28.36 9.90 -5.93
N HIS A 359 -28.72 10.57 -4.84
CA HIS A 359 -28.49 10.09 -3.48
C HIS A 359 -29.13 8.72 -3.24
N ASN A 360 -30.40 8.52 -3.64
CA ASN A 360 -31.09 7.25 -3.49
C ASN A 360 -30.37 6.12 -4.25
N ILE A 361 -29.91 6.37 -5.49
CA ILE A 361 -29.15 5.37 -6.26
C ILE A 361 -27.85 5.02 -5.55
N GLY A 362 -27.11 6.01 -5.05
CA GLY A 362 -25.88 5.80 -4.31
C GLY A 362 -26.07 5.06 -2.99
N GLU A 363 -27.11 5.41 -2.22
CA GLU A 363 -27.46 4.78 -0.94
C GLU A 363 -27.86 3.32 -1.15
N THR A 364 -28.75 3.03 -2.12
CA THR A 364 -29.13 1.64 -2.42
C THR A 364 -27.97 0.81 -2.96
N LEU A 365 -27.03 1.44 -3.68
CA LEU A 365 -25.80 0.77 -4.12
C LEU A 365 -24.90 0.46 -2.92
N GLN A 366 -24.72 1.41 -2.00
CA GLN A 366 -23.94 1.22 -0.79
C GLN A 366 -24.49 0.07 0.05
N GLU A 367 -25.81 0.06 0.31
CA GLU A 367 -26.46 -1.03 1.04
C GLU A 367 -26.25 -2.38 0.36
N LYS A 368 -26.37 -2.44 -0.98
CA LYS A 368 -26.16 -3.67 -1.75
C LYS A 368 -24.71 -4.17 -1.66
N LEU A 369 -23.72 -3.27 -1.67
CA LEU A 369 -22.31 -3.63 -1.51
C LEU A 369 -22.01 -4.11 -0.09
N GLU A 370 -22.60 -3.50 0.94
CA GLU A 370 -22.44 -3.88 2.36
C GLU A 370 -23.11 -5.21 2.72
N GLN A 371 -24.03 -5.70 1.89
CA GLN A 371 -24.61 -7.04 2.05
C GLN A 371 -23.63 -8.17 1.68
N LEU A 372 -22.51 -7.87 1.00
CA LEU A 372 -21.48 -8.87 0.72
C LEU A 372 -20.76 -9.26 2.02
N PRO A 373 -20.64 -10.56 2.34
CA PRO A 373 -20.07 -11.01 3.62
C PRO A 373 -18.59 -10.62 3.82
N GLU A 374 -17.90 -10.32 2.72
CA GLU A 374 -16.49 -9.94 2.69
C GLU A 374 -16.29 -8.42 2.82
N VAL A 375 -17.37 -7.62 2.74
CA VAL A 375 -17.33 -6.15 2.80
C VAL A 375 -17.78 -5.68 4.18
N GLU A 376 -16.91 -4.97 4.89
CA GLU A 376 -17.27 -4.36 6.17
C GLU A 376 -17.95 -3.00 5.98
N ARG A 377 -17.51 -2.24 4.97
CA ARG A 377 -18.08 -0.93 4.64
C ARG A 377 -17.89 -0.61 3.17
N ALA A 378 -18.89 0.02 2.57
CA ALA A 378 -18.79 0.61 1.24
C ALA A 378 -18.95 2.15 1.31
N PHE A 379 -18.21 2.85 0.45
CA PHE A 379 -18.36 4.27 0.19
C PHE A 379 -18.66 4.44 -1.29
N VAL A 380 -19.79 5.05 -1.58
CA VAL A 380 -20.22 5.34 -2.95
C VAL A 380 -20.16 6.85 -3.14
N HIS A 381 -19.21 7.30 -3.94
CA HIS A 381 -19.16 8.66 -4.43
C HIS A 381 -19.94 8.76 -5.74
N ILE A 382 -20.61 9.90 -5.94
CA ILE A 382 -21.40 10.17 -7.14
C ILE A 382 -20.79 11.38 -7.82
N ASP A 383 -20.31 11.16 -9.03
CA ASP A 383 -19.75 12.18 -9.90
C ASP A 383 -20.68 12.43 -11.10
N PHE A 384 -20.50 13.58 -11.73
CA PHE A 384 -21.12 13.91 -13.03
C PHE A 384 -20.07 14.00 -14.16
N GLU A 385 -18.79 14.09 -13.80
CA GLU A 385 -17.65 14.15 -14.73
C GLU A 385 -16.78 12.89 -14.57
N PHE A 386 -16.24 12.39 -15.69
CA PHE A 386 -15.27 11.28 -15.74
C PHE A 386 -13.93 11.71 -16.34
N THR A 387 -13.85 12.93 -16.87
CA THR A 387 -12.62 13.54 -17.36
C THR A 387 -11.85 14.17 -16.20
N HIS A 388 -11.17 13.34 -15.41
CA HIS A 388 -10.27 13.82 -14.35
C HIS A 388 -9.15 14.69 -14.91
N LYS A 389 -9.37 16.00 -15.01
CA LYS A 389 -8.29 16.96 -15.24
C LYS A 389 -7.43 16.94 -13.97
N PRO A 390 -6.10 16.74 -14.06
CA PRO A 390 -5.29 16.62 -12.88
C PRO A 390 -5.16 18.01 -12.22
N GLU A 391 -6.06 18.32 -11.28
CA GLU A 391 -6.17 19.61 -10.58
C GLU A 391 -4.88 20.00 -9.83
N HIS A 392 -3.96 19.05 -9.66
CA HIS A 392 -2.71 19.23 -8.92
C HIS A 392 -1.44 18.90 -9.72
N LYS A 393 -1.51 18.66 -11.04
CA LYS A 393 -0.31 18.33 -11.83
C LYS A 393 0.76 19.41 -11.69
N ALA A 394 0.39 20.68 -11.87
CA ALA A 394 1.30 21.80 -11.71
C ALA A 394 1.89 21.89 -10.29
N THR A 395 1.05 21.70 -9.26
CA THR A 395 1.46 21.78 -7.85
C THR A 395 2.44 20.67 -7.47
N VAL A 396 2.20 19.43 -7.92
CA VAL A 396 3.08 18.28 -7.71
C VAL A 396 4.40 18.48 -8.46
N THR A 397 4.35 18.84 -9.75
CA THR A 397 5.55 19.06 -10.56
C THR A 397 6.42 20.19 -10.01
N ILE A 398 5.85 21.32 -9.59
CA ILE A 398 6.62 22.40 -8.95
C ILE A 398 7.31 21.91 -7.66
N ARG A 399 6.60 21.12 -6.83
CA ARG A 399 7.16 20.60 -5.58
C ARG A 399 8.36 19.69 -5.80
N GLU A 400 8.35 18.92 -6.89
CA GLU A 400 9.44 17.99 -7.25
C GLU A 400 10.60 18.69 -7.96
N ASP A 401 10.32 19.58 -8.90
CA ASP A 401 11.34 20.16 -9.78
C ASP A 401 12.05 21.38 -9.18
N LEU A 402 11.34 22.24 -8.43
CA LEU A 402 11.90 23.50 -7.94
C LEU A 402 13.09 23.32 -6.97
N PRO A 403 13.12 22.34 -6.05
CA PRO A 403 14.32 22.07 -5.23
C PRO A 403 15.55 21.65 -6.06
N LEU A 404 15.31 21.07 -7.23
CA LEU A 404 16.35 20.51 -8.11
C LEU A 404 16.75 21.47 -9.23
N ILE A 405 16.31 22.73 -9.16
CA ILE A 405 16.46 23.72 -10.23
C ILE A 405 17.91 24.00 -10.62
N PHE A 406 18.90 23.71 -9.77
CA PHE A 406 20.33 23.86 -10.07
C PHE A 406 20.99 22.60 -10.66
N ILE A 407 20.28 21.47 -10.62
CA ILE A 407 20.78 20.13 -10.94
C ILE A 407 20.10 19.59 -12.20
N LYS A 408 18.77 19.71 -12.30
CA LYS A 408 17.91 19.14 -13.34
C LYS A 408 17.11 20.24 -14.03
N ASP A 409 16.73 20.00 -15.28
CA ASP A 409 15.74 20.82 -15.98
C ASP A 409 14.36 20.73 -15.33
N LEU A 410 13.62 21.85 -15.35
CA LEU A 410 12.21 21.86 -15.00
C LEU A 410 11.40 21.08 -16.05
N ASN A 411 10.31 20.45 -15.64
CA ASN A 411 9.34 19.92 -16.58
C ASN A 411 8.53 21.07 -17.18
N TYR A 412 8.73 21.35 -18.47
CA TYR A 412 8.08 22.48 -19.14
C TYR A 412 6.63 22.19 -19.61
N ASP A 413 6.13 20.95 -19.51
CA ASP A 413 4.80 20.56 -20.00
C ASP A 413 3.64 21.24 -19.26
N ILE A 414 3.90 21.68 -18.02
CA ILE A 414 2.93 22.37 -17.17
C ILE A 414 2.81 23.86 -17.48
N TYR A 415 3.63 24.40 -18.37
CA TYR A 415 3.65 25.82 -18.73
C TYR A 415 3.00 26.05 -20.10
N ARG A 416 2.48 27.26 -20.31
CA ARG A 416 1.98 27.73 -21.61
C ARG A 416 3.14 28.31 -22.43
N ASP A 417 3.04 28.24 -23.76
CA ASP A 417 4.12 28.66 -24.66
C ASP A 417 4.44 30.17 -24.57
N ASP A 418 3.47 30.97 -24.12
CA ASP A 418 3.55 32.43 -23.94
C ASP A 418 3.65 32.84 -22.46
N ILE A 419 4.21 31.97 -21.60
CA ILE A 419 4.42 32.27 -20.19
C ILE A 419 5.11 33.63 -19.99
N THR A 420 4.62 34.41 -19.03
CA THR A 420 5.27 35.63 -18.55
C THR A 420 5.99 35.38 -17.23
N PHE A 421 7.32 35.53 -17.22
CA PHE A 421 8.13 35.54 -16.01
C PHE A 421 8.42 36.95 -15.55
N MET A 422 8.17 37.23 -14.27
CA MET A 422 8.41 38.54 -13.66
C MET A 422 9.28 38.38 -12.42
N ASP A 423 10.39 39.11 -12.38
CA ASP A 423 11.14 39.37 -11.15
C ASP A 423 10.97 40.86 -10.77
N PRO A 424 11.48 41.33 -9.61
CA PRO A 424 11.31 42.73 -9.21
C PRO A 424 11.96 43.77 -10.14
N MET A 425 12.82 43.35 -11.06
CA MET A 425 13.63 44.19 -11.93
C MET A 425 13.33 43.99 -13.43
N ASN A 426 12.79 42.85 -13.84
CA ASN A 426 12.59 42.47 -15.24
C ASN A 426 11.31 41.67 -15.48
N THR A 427 10.85 41.72 -16.72
CA THR A 427 9.74 40.92 -17.24
C THR A 427 10.17 40.26 -18.54
N PHE A 428 10.02 38.94 -18.63
CA PHE A 428 10.31 38.14 -19.82
C PHE A 428 9.07 37.38 -20.25
N THR A 429 8.86 37.22 -21.55
CA THR A 429 7.71 36.51 -22.13
C THR A 429 8.16 35.41 -23.08
N GLY A 430 7.46 34.29 -23.09
CA GLY A 430 7.72 33.15 -23.97
C GLY A 430 8.47 32.01 -23.28
N ILE A 431 8.11 30.79 -23.62
CA ILE A 431 8.64 29.57 -23.00
C ILE A 431 10.14 29.36 -23.27
N ASP A 432 10.64 29.79 -24.43
CA ASP A 432 12.06 29.65 -24.76
C ASP A 432 12.94 30.57 -23.91
N ASN A 433 12.50 31.82 -23.71
CA ASN A 433 13.12 32.74 -22.76
C ASN A 433 13.06 32.19 -21.33
N TYR A 434 11.94 31.57 -20.95
CA TYR A 434 11.79 30.93 -19.64
C TYR A 434 12.80 29.78 -19.44
N LYS A 435 12.92 28.88 -20.42
CA LYS A 435 13.92 27.79 -20.42
C LYS A 435 15.34 28.34 -20.30
N LEU A 436 15.63 29.41 -21.05
CA LEU A 436 16.93 30.07 -21.05
C LEU A 436 17.29 30.65 -19.68
N ILE A 437 16.34 31.29 -18.98
CA ILE A 437 16.56 31.82 -17.62
C ILE A 437 17.02 30.71 -16.67
N PHE A 438 16.30 29.59 -16.62
CA PHE A 438 16.65 28.49 -15.71
C PHE A 438 17.87 27.69 -16.16
N TRP A 439 18.15 27.65 -17.47
CA TRP A 439 19.42 27.15 -17.98
C TRP A 439 20.59 28.04 -17.54
N ALA A 440 20.49 29.35 -17.73
CA ALA A 440 21.52 30.32 -17.34
C ALA A 440 21.74 30.32 -15.82
N LEU A 441 20.66 30.22 -15.04
CA LEU A 441 20.70 30.10 -13.58
C LEU A 441 21.51 28.85 -13.16
N ARG A 442 21.27 27.70 -13.80
CA ARG A 442 22.03 26.46 -13.56
C ARG A 442 23.49 26.59 -13.95
N PHE A 443 23.74 27.11 -15.16
CA PHE A 443 25.08 27.24 -15.71
C PHE A 443 25.95 28.15 -14.83
N HIS A 444 25.49 29.38 -14.57
CA HIS A 444 26.21 30.33 -13.74
C HIS A 444 26.29 29.91 -12.28
N GLY A 445 25.28 29.19 -11.78
CA GLY A 445 25.27 28.67 -10.41
C GLY A 445 26.42 27.70 -10.19
N LYS A 446 26.63 26.79 -11.16
CA LYS A 446 27.77 25.85 -11.14
C LYS A 446 29.13 26.53 -11.30
N ILE A 447 29.19 27.65 -12.01
CA ILE A 447 30.45 28.38 -12.23
C ILE A 447 30.86 29.18 -10.99
N LEU A 448 29.92 29.90 -10.38
CA LEU A 448 30.21 30.87 -9.33
C LEU A 448 30.17 30.29 -7.92
N PHE A 449 29.50 29.15 -7.71
CA PHE A 449 29.30 28.55 -6.39
C PHE A 449 29.87 27.12 -6.32
N HIS A 450 30.47 26.79 -5.18
CA HIS A 450 30.86 25.42 -4.85
C HIS A 450 29.62 24.58 -4.54
N GLU A 451 28.69 25.18 -3.78
CA GLU A 451 27.38 24.62 -3.47
C GLU A 451 26.32 25.70 -3.70
N ILE A 452 25.26 25.34 -4.42
CA ILE A 452 24.07 26.18 -4.59
C ILE A 452 22.85 25.28 -4.57
N ALA A 453 21.88 25.62 -3.73
CA ALA A 453 20.67 24.84 -3.52
C ALA A 453 19.49 25.74 -3.21
N LEU A 454 18.31 25.36 -3.68
CA LEU A 454 17.05 26.04 -3.37
C LEU A 454 16.20 25.12 -2.50
N ASP A 455 16.01 25.50 -1.24
CA ASP A 455 15.14 24.78 -0.33
C ASP A 455 13.72 25.33 -0.43
N VAL A 456 12.76 24.45 -0.71
CA VAL A 456 11.34 24.81 -0.72
C VAL A 456 10.75 24.56 0.66
N TYR A 457 10.31 25.62 1.34
CA TYR A 457 9.69 25.50 2.66
C TYR A 457 8.21 25.10 2.58
N ARG A 458 7.48 25.67 1.62
CA ARG A 458 6.04 25.44 1.48
C ARG A 458 5.59 25.71 0.05
N VAL A 459 4.79 24.78 -0.47
CA VAL A 459 4.00 24.95 -1.69
C VAL A 459 2.53 24.85 -1.28
N TRP A 460 1.73 25.86 -1.60
CA TRP A 460 0.30 25.86 -1.31
C TRP A 460 -0.49 26.61 -2.38
N GLN A 461 -1.77 26.29 -2.51
CA GLN A 461 -2.65 26.84 -3.54
C GLN A 461 -3.80 27.59 -2.84
N PRO A 462 -3.70 28.91 -2.64
CA PRO A 462 -4.75 29.69 -1.97
C PRO A 462 -6.05 29.80 -2.78
N SER A 463 -6.00 29.56 -4.09
CA SER A 463 -7.13 29.59 -5.02
C SER A 463 -6.86 28.65 -6.19
N GLU A 464 -7.89 28.13 -6.86
CA GLU A 464 -7.75 27.20 -8.00
C GLU A 464 -6.74 27.68 -9.04
N ASN A 465 -6.71 28.98 -9.33
CA ASN A 465 -5.86 29.55 -10.37
C ASN A 465 -4.52 30.12 -9.89
N VAL A 466 -4.12 29.91 -8.63
CA VAL A 466 -2.87 30.48 -8.08
C VAL A 466 -2.13 29.49 -7.18
N ILE A 467 -0.87 29.21 -7.50
CA ILE A 467 0.06 28.47 -6.63
C ILE A 467 1.08 29.43 -6.04
N LEU A 468 1.35 29.31 -4.75
CA LEU A 468 2.39 30.05 -4.04
C LEU A 468 3.46 29.10 -3.50
N VAL A 469 4.71 29.53 -3.65
CA VAL A 469 5.87 28.78 -3.17
C VAL A 469 6.78 29.70 -2.38
N ARG A 470 7.11 29.31 -1.15
CA ARG A 470 8.11 29.98 -0.33
C ARG A 470 9.39 29.16 -0.31
N TRP A 471 10.51 29.81 -0.57
CA TRP A 471 11.79 29.14 -0.74
C TRP A 471 12.97 29.93 -0.15
N ASN A 472 14.08 29.24 0.11
CA ASN A 472 15.37 29.80 0.53
C ASN A 472 16.47 29.30 -0.40
N LEU A 473 17.16 30.21 -1.07
CA LEU A 473 18.33 29.93 -1.87
C LEU A 473 19.57 30.04 -0.98
N ARG A 474 20.36 28.97 -0.91
CA ARG A 474 21.64 28.93 -0.20
C ARG A 474 22.77 28.76 -1.21
N GLY A 475 23.85 29.50 -1.02
CA GLY A 475 25.02 29.43 -1.90
C GLY A 475 26.34 29.68 -1.18
N VAL A 476 27.35 28.87 -1.49
CA VAL A 476 28.74 29.05 -1.06
C VAL A 476 29.58 29.41 -2.29
N PRO A 477 30.06 30.67 -2.42
CA PRO A 477 30.78 31.14 -3.59
C PRO A 477 32.18 30.50 -3.68
N ARG A 478 32.71 30.38 -4.90
CA ARG A 478 34.07 29.83 -5.16
C ARG A 478 35.17 30.87 -4.97
N VAL A 479 35.22 31.50 -3.80
CA VAL A 479 36.24 32.51 -3.43
C VAL A 479 37.07 32.02 -2.23
N PRO A 480 38.28 32.56 -1.99
CA PRO A 480 39.20 32.07 -0.95
C PRO A 480 38.68 32.14 0.48
N TRP A 481 37.58 32.86 0.71
CA TRP A 481 36.89 32.99 1.99
C TRP A 481 35.52 32.32 1.91
N GLU A 482 35.24 31.37 2.81
CA GLU A 482 33.94 30.68 2.87
C GLU A 482 32.84 31.61 3.41
N ALA A 483 32.28 32.45 2.54
CA ALA A 483 31.13 33.29 2.86
C ALA A 483 29.84 32.55 2.48
N LYS A 484 29.04 32.10 3.45
CA LYS A 484 27.72 31.52 3.17
C LYS A 484 26.70 32.63 2.89
N GLY A 485 26.02 32.56 1.75
CA GLY A 485 24.91 33.44 1.42
C GLY A 485 23.58 32.71 1.50
N GLU A 486 22.57 33.34 2.10
CA GLU A 486 21.19 32.86 2.09
C GLU A 486 20.25 33.95 1.60
N PHE A 487 19.22 33.54 0.88
CA PHE A 487 18.29 34.46 0.24
C PHE A 487 16.89 33.87 0.17
N GLN A 488 15.95 34.54 0.83
CA GLN A 488 14.55 34.08 0.87
C GLN A 488 13.72 34.80 -0.19
N GLY A 489 12.82 34.06 -0.81
CA GLY A 489 11.91 34.58 -1.83
C GLY A 489 10.56 33.85 -1.84
N THR A 490 9.61 34.43 -2.56
CA THR A 490 8.30 33.81 -2.81
C THR A 490 8.00 33.82 -4.29
N SER A 491 7.66 32.65 -4.85
CA SER A 491 7.20 32.50 -6.23
C SER A 491 5.67 32.35 -6.27
N ARG A 492 5.02 33.12 -7.13
CA ARG A 492 3.58 33.06 -7.42
C ARG A 492 3.39 32.59 -8.86
N TYR A 493 2.60 31.55 -9.05
CA TYR A 493 2.25 30.99 -10.35
C TYR A 493 0.76 31.16 -10.59
N LYS A 494 0.35 31.67 -11.75
CA LYS A 494 -1.06 31.70 -12.15
C LYS A 494 -1.35 30.65 -13.21
N LEU A 495 -2.49 29.97 -13.05
CA LEU A 495 -2.94 28.90 -13.93
C LEU A 495 -4.10 29.36 -14.81
N ASP A 496 -4.15 28.84 -16.03
CA ASP A 496 -5.29 28.97 -16.91
C ASP A 496 -6.37 27.93 -16.59
N ARG A 497 -7.48 27.96 -17.34
CA ARG A 497 -8.59 27.00 -17.20
C ARG A 497 -8.21 25.55 -17.48
N ASN A 498 -7.06 25.31 -18.11
CA ASN A 498 -6.54 23.98 -18.44
C ASN A 498 -5.50 23.52 -17.42
N GLY A 499 -5.27 24.27 -16.34
CA GLY A 499 -4.27 23.96 -15.33
C GLY A 499 -2.82 24.20 -15.79
N LYS A 500 -2.60 24.95 -16.87
CA LYS A 500 -1.26 25.34 -17.33
C LYS A 500 -0.86 26.71 -16.79
N ILE A 501 0.41 26.85 -16.44
CA ILE A 501 0.97 28.08 -15.89
C ILE A 501 1.25 29.07 -17.02
N TYR A 502 0.62 30.23 -16.97
CA TYR A 502 0.87 31.33 -17.92
C TYR A 502 1.63 32.51 -17.30
N GLU A 503 1.75 32.56 -15.97
CA GLU A 503 2.45 33.64 -15.26
C GLU A 503 3.26 33.05 -14.10
N HIS A 504 4.54 33.42 -14.00
CA HIS A 504 5.38 33.13 -12.84
C HIS A 504 6.02 34.45 -12.36
N LYS A 505 5.64 34.89 -11.16
CA LYS A 505 6.17 36.09 -10.52
C LYS A 505 6.98 35.76 -9.28
N VAL A 506 8.17 36.34 -9.14
CA VAL A 506 9.01 36.22 -7.95
C VAL A 506 8.98 37.53 -7.16
N ASP A 507 8.57 37.46 -5.89
CA ASP A 507 8.44 38.60 -4.96
C ASP A 507 9.28 38.39 -3.67
N ASN A 508 9.45 39.46 -2.87
CA ASN A 508 10.05 39.45 -1.51
C ASN A 508 11.49 38.89 -1.42
N LEU A 509 12.37 39.39 -2.26
CA LEU A 509 13.80 39.12 -2.25
C LEU A 509 14.49 39.75 -1.01
N ALA A 510 14.56 39.01 0.10
CA ALA A 510 15.25 39.46 1.32
C ALA A 510 16.72 39.03 1.28
N PHE A 511 17.63 39.98 1.06
CA PHE A 511 19.08 39.77 1.16
C PHE A 511 19.52 39.73 2.62
N ASN A 512 19.37 38.58 3.28
CA ASN A 512 19.90 38.36 4.61
C ASN A 512 21.36 37.90 4.50
N PHE A 513 22.29 38.86 4.42
CA PHE A 513 23.70 38.55 4.62
C PHE A 513 23.97 38.25 6.10
N PRO A 514 24.67 37.16 6.45
CA PRO A 514 25.09 36.96 7.84
C PRO A 514 26.01 38.11 8.24
N GLN A 515 25.57 38.94 9.19
CA GLN A 515 26.45 39.91 9.82
C GLN A 515 27.53 39.16 10.61
N ASN A 516 28.78 39.57 10.45
CA ASN A 516 29.87 39.03 11.25
C ASN A 516 29.69 39.54 12.70
N ILE A 517 29.08 38.72 13.55
CA ILE A 517 28.88 39.04 14.97
C ILE A 517 30.26 39.06 15.61
N LYS A 518 30.77 40.25 15.97
CA LYS A 518 31.97 40.36 16.81
C LYS A 518 31.70 39.56 18.10
N PRO A 519 32.64 38.73 18.58
CA PRO A 519 32.43 37.97 19.80
C PRO A 519 32.15 38.95 20.95
N VAL A 520 30.94 38.87 21.48
CA VAL A 520 30.47 39.68 22.60
C VAL A 520 31.36 39.32 23.79
N SER A 521 32.04 40.30 24.38
CA SER A 521 32.86 40.04 25.57
C SER A 521 31.94 39.75 26.76
N VAL A 522 32.41 38.97 27.72
CA VAL A 522 31.66 38.66 28.96
C VAL A 522 31.21 39.94 29.68
N LEU A 523 31.90 41.07 29.47
CA LEU A 523 31.55 42.37 30.04
C LEU A 523 30.27 42.99 29.43
N ASP A 524 29.99 42.70 28.16
CA ASP A 524 28.82 43.22 27.43
C ASP A 524 27.54 42.44 27.81
N LEU A 525 27.70 41.16 28.18
CA LEU A 525 26.60 40.30 28.64
C LEU A 525 26.08 40.70 30.04
N VAL A 526 26.92 41.33 30.86
CA VAL A 526 26.56 41.77 32.23
C VAL A 526 25.77 43.10 32.21
N ARG A 527 25.77 43.85 31.11
CA ARG A 527 25.04 45.12 30.99
C ARG A 527 23.63 45.02 30.40
N ALA A 528 23.19 43.86 29.92
CA ALA A 528 21.92 43.75 29.21
C ALA A 528 20.93 42.80 29.93
N SER A 529 20.08 43.39 30.78
CA SER A 529 18.80 42.80 31.17
C SER A 529 17.81 43.92 31.53
N PRO A 530 16.49 43.75 31.33
CA PRO A 530 15.84 43.79 30.03
C PRO A 530 14.79 44.93 29.97
N ALA A 531 14.47 45.40 28.76
CA ALA A 531 13.20 46.08 28.48
C ALA A 531 12.75 45.76 27.05
N SER A 532 11.61 45.06 26.94
CA SER A 532 10.71 44.89 25.78
C SER A 532 11.30 44.71 24.37
N PRO A 533 10.97 43.64 23.62
CA PRO A 533 11.27 43.59 22.20
C PRO A 533 10.25 44.42 21.42
N ASN A 534 10.63 45.63 21.01
CA ASN A 534 10.05 46.28 19.82
C ASN A 534 11.01 46.05 18.64
N PRO A 535 10.53 45.58 17.47
CA PRO A 535 11.38 45.39 16.31
C PRO A 535 11.70 46.77 15.71
N THR A 536 12.95 47.21 15.87
CA THR A 536 13.46 48.41 15.19
C THR A 536 14.32 47.97 14.01
N TYR A 537 13.84 48.19 12.80
CA TYR A 537 14.63 48.07 11.57
C TYR A 537 15.62 49.23 11.51
N LEU A 538 16.91 48.93 11.59
CA LEU A 538 17.98 49.92 11.43
C LEU A 538 18.74 49.58 10.15
N TRP A 539 18.55 50.42 9.13
CA TRP A 539 19.36 50.39 7.91
C TRP A 539 20.73 50.97 8.23
N GLY A 540 21.78 50.17 8.07
CA GLY A 540 23.19 50.59 8.12
C GLY A 540 23.84 50.53 6.73
N PRO A 541 24.93 51.27 6.49
CA PRO A 541 25.45 51.50 5.15
C PRO A 541 26.10 50.24 4.56
N VAL A 542 25.85 50.07 3.27
CA VAL A 542 26.31 48.98 2.40
C VAL A 542 27.79 49.18 2.10
N ASP A 543 28.63 48.23 2.52
CA ASP A 543 29.96 48.00 1.93
C ASP A 543 30.38 46.54 2.12
N SER A 544 30.13 45.71 1.09
CA SER A 544 30.96 44.57 0.63
C SER A 544 30.18 43.72 -0.39
N TYR A 545 30.35 44.04 -1.68
CA TYR A 545 29.84 43.27 -2.83
C TYR A 545 30.79 42.11 -3.20
N SER A 546 30.27 41.05 -3.86
CA SER A 546 30.82 40.63 -5.17
C SER A 546 30.12 39.42 -5.84
N SER A 547 29.73 38.33 -5.16
CA SER A 547 29.34 37.09 -5.89
C SER A 547 27.90 37.05 -6.42
N TRP A 548 26.92 37.50 -5.64
CA TRP A 548 25.50 37.37 -6.00
C TRP A 548 25.05 38.34 -7.10
N ILE A 549 25.61 39.55 -7.13
CA ILE A 549 25.32 40.51 -8.19
C ILE A 549 26.06 40.15 -9.47
N ALA A 550 27.27 39.59 -9.37
CA ALA A 550 27.94 39.00 -10.52
C ALA A 550 27.12 37.85 -11.11
N PHE A 551 26.57 36.96 -10.25
CA PHE A 551 25.68 35.89 -10.67
C PHE A 551 24.43 36.42 -11.38
N TYR A 552 23.72 37.36 -10.76
CA TYR A 552 22.54 37.97 -11.35
C TYR A 552 22.85 38.68 -12.68
N LYS A 553 23.94 39.45 -12.73
CA LYS A 553 24.35 40.18 -13.92
C LYS A 553 24.77 39.24 -15.05
N ALA A 554 25.45 38.14 -14.76
CA ALA A 554 25.84 37.15 -15.76
C ALA A 554 24.64 36.40 -16.35
N VAL A 555 23.66 36.03 -15.51
CA VAL A 555 22.39 35.48 -15.98
C VAL A 555 21.69 36.48 -16.90
N ARG A 556 21.64 37.76 -16.52
CA ARG A 556 21.04 38.81 -17.36
C ARG A 556 21.77 39.03 -18.69
N GLU A 557 23.09 39.14 -18.68
CA GLU A 557 23.89 39.35 -19.90
C GLU A 557 23.70 38.22 -20.91
N THR A 558 23.48 36.98 -20.43
CA THR A 558 23.15 35.82 -21.28
C THR A 558 21.81 36.00 -21.99
N LEU A 559 20.80 36.55 -21.29
CA LEU A 559 19.48 36.82 -21.85
C LEU A 559 19.51 37.95 -22.88
N ASP A 560 20.27 39.02 -22.59
CA ASP A 560 20.40 40.18 -23.46
C ASP A 560 21.17 39.83 -24.76
N GLN A 561 22.19 38.95 -24.70
CA GLN A 561 22.96 38.53 -25.88
C GLN A 561 22.14 37.69 -26.86
N GLU A 562 21.27 36.79 -26.38
CA GLU A 562 20.46 35.94 -27.25
C GLU A 562 19.25 36.69 -27.84
N GLY A 563 18.66 37.63 -27.07
CA GLY A 563 17.65 38.57 -27.59
C GLY A 563 18.20 39.48 -28.70
N SER A 564 19.49 39.81 -28.64
CA SER A 564 20.19 40.58 -29.68
C SER A 564 20.41 39.76 -30.95
N LEU A 565 20.75 38.47 -30.82
CA LEU A 565 20.96 37.53 -31.94
C LEU A 565 19.64 37.23 -32.69
N LEU A 566 18.54 37.03 -31.97
CA LEU A 566 17.21 36.81 -32.58
C LEU A 566 16.67 38.06 -33.29
N LEU A 567 17.06 39.27 -32.86
CA LEU A 567 16.71 40.51 -33.56
C LEU A 567 17.56 40.73 -34.83
N GLN A 568 18.77 40.16 -34.88
CA GLN A 568 19.71 40.30 -36.00
C GLN A 568 19.38 39.35 -37.16
N ASP A 569 18.81 38.18 -36.88
CA ASP A 569 18.36 37.22 -37.91
C ASP A 569 17.06 37.65 -38.64
N GLY A 570 16.38 38.70 -38.17
CA GLY A 570 15.22 39.30 -38.84
C GLY A 570 15.55 40.34 -39.93
N LEU A 571 16.82 40.69 -40.15
CA LEU A 571 17.21 41.83 -41.00
C LEU A 571 18.31 41.54 -42.04
N ALA A 572 18.52 40.27 -42.40
CA ALA A 572 19.42 39.89 -43.49
C ALA A 572 18.68 39.20 -44.65
N THR A 573 17.85 39.96 -45.37
CA THR A 573 17.56 39.69 -46.79
C THR A 573 18.40 40.63 -47.64
N CYS A 574 19.36 40.10 -48.41
CA CYS A 574 19.77 40.64 -49.72
C CYS A 574 20.80 39.71 -50.43
N SER A 575 20.39 39.28 -51.63
CA SER A 575 21.09 38.53 -52.70
C SER A 575 21.39 37.04 -52.52
#